data_AF-A0A1G4VVQ3-F1
#
_entry.id   AF-A0A1G4VVQ3-F1
#
_cell.length_a   1.000
_cell.length_b   1.000
_cell.length_c   1.000
_cell.angle_alpha   90.00
_cell.angle_beta   90.00
_cell.angle_gamma   90.00
#
_symmetry.space_group_name_H-M   'P 1'
#
loop_
_entity.id
_entity.type
_entity.pdbx_description
1 polymer ?
#
loop_
_entity_poly.entity_id
_entity_poly.type
_entity_poly.pdbx_seq_one_letter_code
_entity_poly.pdbx_strand_id
1 'polypeptide(L)'
;MDGFQFEYDPGLCRHCHKRYIDRNSGNPNEFLCKECRAELTKLRIPKWLLLFMAVVITAAIVMSVYLGKIVMNNSTGRAALSEGEKVLAEVDALLAEHKNYSAMEVLYEYLEANPNNTEVALSGIEKAMEIGQYDYAASIYNTCLSPKGYTDDEIKEIDKIYAELNRYYGTFDKVGEALSEYVSEVGTDMSDESKEALRKKCYNKVLALKDDEGCEKNIIYYCVGTYLTGNLDESERYLKMAYNYAPLTDEIAGRLAVNERRKGFMSAAWEWVDKGEKVNAEGIEVRRAKATILLAEGKYEEALSVMEELYAFSPDGSYVRDTYCIALYATGHIDKMKTVMSEAKETDYEFDEEFHKVISNRMSIYDYYVEGDE
;
A
#
# COMPACT_ATOMS: atom_id res chain seq x y z
N MET A 1 14.85 70.41 -100.31
CA MET A 1 13.74 69.72 -99.64
C MET A 1 14.32 69.07 -98.40
N ASP A 2 13.95 69.63 -97.26
CA ASP A 2 14.33 69.20 -95.92
C ASP A 2 13.89 67.77 -95.60
N GLY A 3 14.61 67.11 -94.69
CA GLY A 3 14.26 65.77 -94.23
C GLY A 3 15.10 65.27 -93.06
N PHE A 4 15.08 66.02 -91.95
CA PHE A 4 15.34 65.63 -90.55
C PHE A 4 16.16 64.35 -90.31
N GLN A 5 17.44 64.52 -89.95
CA GLN A 5 18.16 63.53 -89.14
C GLN A 5 17.54 63.53 -87.74
N PHE A 6 16.96 62.40 -87.30
CA PHE A 6 16.66 62.19 -85.89
C PHE A 6 18.00 62.04 -85.14
N GLU A 7 18.42 63.09 -84.44
CA GLU A 7 19.49 62.99 -83.43
C GLU A 7 19.10 61.92 -82.40
N TYR A 8 19.90 60.85 -82.34
CA TYR A 8 19.79 59.84 -81.29
C TYR A 8 20.26 60.48 -79.99
N ASP A 9 19.34 60.87 -79.10
CA ASP A 9 19.69 61.31 -77.74
C ASP A 9 20.05 60.06 -76.89
N PRO A 10 21.33 59.83 -76.55
CA PRO A 10 21.76 58.67 -75.77
C PRO A 10 21.22 58.68 -74.33
N GLY A 11 20.52 59.73 -73.91
CA GLY A 11 19.86 59.83 -72.62
C GLY A 11 18.49 59.15 -72.53
N LEU A 12 17.85 58.79 -73.64
CA LEU A 12 16.47 58.29 -73.65
C LEU A 12 16.36 56.77 -73.41
N CYS A 13 15.33 56.37 -72.68
CA CYS A 13 14.98 54.99 -72.37
C CYS A 13 14.83 54.17 -73.65
N ARG A 14 15.52 53.03 -73.71
CA ARG A 14 15.51 52.15 -74.88
C ARG A 14 14.19 51.44 -75.14
N HIS A 15 13.27 51.43 -74.18
CA HIS A 15 11.98 50.76 -74.35
C HIS A 15 10.89 51.71 -74.85
N CYS A 16 10.75 52.89 -74.23
CA CYS A 16 9.69 53.83 -74.60
C CYS A 16 10.15 54.95 -75.53
N HIS A 17 11.46 55.19 -75.66
CA HIS A 17 12.08 56.29 -76.44
C HIS A 17 11.52 57.69 -76.16
N LYS A 18 10.80 57.87 -75.04
CA LYS A 18 10.08 59.11 -74.70
C LYS A 18 10.53 59.74 -73.38
N ARG A 19 11.18 58.97 -72.51
CA ARG A 19 11.58 59.39 -71.15
C ARG A 19 13.06 59.11 -70.96
N TYR A 20 13.74 59.91 -70.14
CA TYR A 20 15.15 59.70 -69.83
C TYR A 20 15.40 58.41 -69.03
N ILE A 21 16.55 57.79 -69.27
CA ILE A 21 17.05 56.64 -68.51
C ILE A 21 17.17 57.03 -67.04
N ASP A 22 16.69 56.16 -66.14
CA ASP A 22 16.77 56.41 -64.71
C ASP A 22 18.16 56.06 -64.17
N ARG A 23 19.01 57.09 -64.12
CA ARG A 23 20.40 57.01 -63.62
C ARG A 23 20.52 56.87 -62.11
N ASN A 24 19.40 56.97 -61.37
CA ASN A 24 19.37 56.79 -59.91
C ASN A 24 19.08 55.34 -59.50
N SER A 25 19.07 54.40 -60.45
CA SER A 25 18.81 52.97 -60.23
C SER A 25 19.94 52.21 -59.54
N GLY A 26 21.10 52.84 -59.34
CA GLY A 26 22.29 52.20 -58.76
C GLY A 26 23.01 51.21 -59.69
N ASN A 27 22.47 50.96 -60.89
CA ASN A 27 23.09 50.10 -61.89
C ASN A 27 23.69 50.95 -63.03
N PRO A 28 25.01 50.96 -63.23
CA PRO A 28 25.66 51.76 -64.27
C PRO A 28 25.31 51.31 -65.71
N ASN A 29 24.71 50.12 -65.87
CA ASN A 29 24.23 49.61 -67.16
C ASN A 29 22.69 49.68 -67.30
N GLU A 30 22.01 50.58 -66.58
CA GLU A 30 20.57 50.76 -66.74
C GLU A 30 20.25 51.46 -68.07
N PHE A 31 19.32 50.88 -68.84
CA PHE A 31 18.91 51.42 -70.15
C PHE A 31 17.42 51.78 -70.18
N LEU A 32 16.71 51.63 -69.07
CA LEU A 32 15.28 51.86 -68.94
C LEU A 32 14.97 53.06 -68.04
N CYS A 33 13.85 53.74 -68.30
CA CYS A 33 13.29 54.68 -67.34
C CYS A 33 12.62 53.94 -66.18
N LYS A 34 12.44 54.64 -65.06
CA LYS A 34 11.86 54.11 -63.82
C LYS A 34 10.52 53.38 -64.03
N GLU A 35 9.66 53.92 -64.90
CA GLU A 35 8.33 53.36 -65.16
C GLU A 35 8.39 52.11 -66.04
N CYS A 36 9.20 52.10 -67.10
CA CYS A 36 9.38 50.90 -67.93
C CYS A 36 10.06 49.78 -67.14
N ARG A 37 10.98 50.10 -66.22
CA ARG A 37 11.54 49.12 -65.29
C ARG A 37 10.44 48.51 -64.41
N ALA A 38 9.64 49.34 -63.76
CA ALA A 38 8.56 48.90 -62.87
C ALA A 38 7.49 48.06 -63.61
N GLU A 39 7.24 48.38 -64.88
CA GLU A 39 6.33 47.64 -65.75
C GLU A 39 6.88 46.26 -66.11
N LEU A 40 8.17 46.16 -66.45
CA LEU A 40 8.84 44.89 -66.79
C LEU A 40 9.13 44.02 -65.56
N THR A 41 9.25 44.59 -64.37
CA THR A 41 9.47 43.84 -63.11
C THR A 41 8.18 43.43 -62.39
N LYS A 42 6.98 43.75 -62.94
CA LYS A 42 5.71 43.24 -62.39
C LYS A 42 5.61 41.74 -62.66
N LEU A 43 6.12 40.94 -61.73
CA LEU A 43 5.86 39.50 -61.67
C LEU A 43 4.35 39.27 -61.52
N ARG A 44 3.70 38.91 -62.63
CA ARG A 44 2.30 38.48 -62.61
C ARG A 44 2.25 37.07 -62.04
N ILE A 45 2.02 36.96 -60.73
CA ILE A 45 1.80 35.66 -60.08
C ILE A 45 0.57 35.02 -60.77
N PRO A 46 0.72 33.84 -61.39
CA PRO A 46 -0.39 33.17 -62.04
C PRO A 46 -1.50 32.88 -61.03
N LYS A 47 -2.76 33.09 -61.42
CA LYS A 47 -3.92 32.86 -60.53
C LYS A 47 -3.97 31.43 -59.97
N TRP A 48 -3.44 30.45 -60.69
CA TRP A 48 -3.35 29.05 -60.22
C TRP A 48 -2.40 28.89 -59.03
N LEU A 49 -1.34 29.69 -58.95
CA LEU A 49 -0.38 29.69 -57.84
C LEU A 49 -0.98 30.30 -56.57
N LEU A 50 -1.85 31.31 -56.73
CA LEU A 50 -2.65 31.86 -55.62
C LEU A 50 -3.70 30.84 -55.13
N LEU A 51 -4.36 30.12 -56.03
CA LEU A 51 -5.28 29.03 -55.67
C LEU A 51 -4.55 27.90 -54.92
N PHE A 52 -3.37 27.51 -55.39
CA PHE A 52 -2.55 26.50 -54.73
C PHE A 52 -2.16 26.92 -53.30
N MET A 53 -1.69 28.16 -53.13
CA MET A 53 -1.38 28.72 -51.81
C MET A 53 -2.61 28.73 -50.88
N ALA A 54 -3.78 29.10 -51.39
CA ALA A 54 -5.02 29.09 -50.61
C ALA A 54 -5.39 27.67 -50.14
N VAL A 55 -5.23 26.65 -51.00
CA VAL A 55 -5.48 25.25 -50.64
C VAL A 55 -4.51 24.77 -49.57
N VAL A 56 -3.22 25.08 -49.69
CA VAL A 56 -2.21 24.70 -48.69
C VAL A 56 -2.48 25.35 -47.33
N ILE A 57 -2.82 26.63 -47.31
CA ILE A 57 -3.17 27.34 -46.07
C ILE A 57 -4.43 26.74 -45.44
N THR A 58 -5.45 26.44 -46.25
CA THR A 58 -6.69 25.83 -45.75
C THR A 58 -6.43 24.44 -45.18
N ALA A 59 -5.62 23.62 -45.85
CA ALA A 59 -5.23 22.30 -45.37
C ALA A 59 -4.42 22.39 -44.06
N ALA A 60 -3.50 23.36 -43.94
CA ALA A 60 -2.75 23.59 -42.73
C ALA A 60 -3.66 24.02 -41.56
N ILE A 61 -4.65 24.89 -41.79
CA ILE A 61 -5.63 25.30 -40.77
C ILE A 61 -6.48 24.11 -40.34
N VAL A 62 -6.99 23.31 -41.28
CA VAL A 62 -7.79 22.11 -40.97
C VAL A 62 -6.96 21.11 -40.16
N MET A 63 -5.71 20.86 -40.56
CA MET A 63 -4.79 19.97 -39.84
C MET A 63 -4.48 20.51 -38.43
N SER A 64 -4.30 21.82 -38.28
CA SER A 64 -4.08 22.47 -36.97
C SER A 64 -5.30 22.37 -36.07
N VAL A 65 -6.51 22.52 -36.60
CA VAL A 65 -7.76 22.33 -35.84
C VAL A 65 -7.97 20.86 -35.46
N TYR A 66 -7.62 19.94 -36.35
CA TYR A 66 -7.74 18.50 -36.09
C TYR A 66 -6.73 18.03 -35.03
N LEU A 67 -5.47 18.46 -35.13
CA LEU A 67 -4.44 18.24 -34.11
C LEU A 67 -4.80 18.95 -32.81
N GLY A 68 -5.33 20.16 -32.86
CA GLY A 68 -5.83 20.89 -31.69
C GLY A 68 -6.97 20.14 -30.98
N LYS A 69 -7.87 19.48 -31.71
CA LYS A 69 -8.89 18.59 -31.13
C LYS A 69 -8.30 17.35 -30.50
N ILE A 70 -7.32 16.70 -31.14
CA ILE A 70 -6.64 15.52 -30.58
C ILE A 70 -5.88 15.90 -29.31
N VAL A 71 -5.14 17.01 -29.35
CA VAL A 71 -4.39 17.51 -28.19
C VAL A 71 -5.35 17.97 -27.11
N MET A 72 -6.44 18.67 -27.40
CA MET A 72 -7.42 19.04 -26.37
C MET A 72 -8.17 17.84 -25.77
N ASN A 73 -8.51 16.82 -26.57
CA ASN A 73 -9.05 15.56 -26.03
C ASN A 73 -8.05 14.86 -25.10
N ASN A 74 -6.76 15.01 -25.37
CA ASN A 74 -5.68 14.41 -24.57
C ASN A 74 -5.19 15.34 -23.44
N SER A 75 -5.39 16.66 -23.52
CA SER A 75 -4.86 17.67 -22.58
C SER A 75 -5.91 18.23 -21.62
N THR A 76 -7.18 17.87 -21.78
CA THR A 76 -8.11 17.78 -20.63
C THR A 76 -7.84 16.55 -19.77
N GLY A 77 -6.83 15.74 -20.13
CA GLY A 77 -6.22 14.71 -19.31
C GLY A 77 -5.29 15.27 -18.22
N ARG A 78 -5.83 16.00 -17.24
CA ARG A 78 -5.71 15.40 -15.90
C ARG A 78 -6.69 14.24 -16.00
N ALA A 79 -6.21 13.06 -16.36
CA ALA A 79 -7.07 11.89 -16.46
C ALA A 79 -7.86 11.86 -15.15
N ALA A 80 -9.19 11.92 -15.23
CA ALA A 80 -9.97 11.54 -14.07
C ALA A 80 -9.50 10.12 -13.78
N LEU A 81 -8.85 9.95 -12.63
CA LEU A 81 -8.32 8.64 -12.22
C LEU A 81 -9.41 7.61 -12.48
N SER A 82 -9.04 6.49 -13.07
CA SER A 82 -9.95 5.35 -13.15
C SER A 82 -10.46 5.05 -11.73
N GLU A 83 -11.64 4.46 -11.60
CA GLU A 83 -12.17 4.19 -10.26
C GLU A 83 -11.19 3.32 -9.44
N GLY A 84 -10.51 2.37 -10.08
CA GLY A 84 -9.46 1.57 -9.44
C GLY A 84 -8.24 2.38 -9.00
N GLU A 85 -7.79 3.35 -9.81
CA GLU A 85 -6.68 4.25 -9.43
C GLU A 85 -7.05 5.14 -8.24
N LYS A 86 -8.32 5.56 -8.11
CA LYS A 86 -8.78 6.30 -6.92
C LYS A 86 -8.76 5.43 -5.68
N VAL A 87 -9.25 4.19 -5.78
CA VAL A 87 -9.24 3.23 -4.66
C VAL A 87 -7.82 2.99 -4.20
N LEU A 88 -6.88 2.72 -5.12
CA LEU A 88 -5.47 2.53 -4.75
C LEU A 88 -4.85 3.77 -4.10
N ALA A 89 -5.21 4.98 -4.55
CA ALA A 89 -4.76 6.22 -3.92
C ALA A 89 -5.34 6.42 -2.50
N GLU A 90 -6.58 5.98 -2.26
CA GLU A 90 -7.20 5.99 -0.93
C GLU A 90 -6.55 4.96 -0.01
N VAL A 91 -6.30 3.75 -0.50
CA VAL A 91 -5.52 2.71 0.20
C VAL A 91 -4.16 3.28 0.61
N ASP A 92 -3.43 3.93 -0.30
CA ASP A 92 -2.13 4.54 0.00
C ASP A 92 -2.20 5.65 1.06
N ALA A 93 -3.26 6.45 1.04
CA ALA A 93 -3.49 7.47 2.07
C ALA A 93 -3.72 6.85 3.45
N LEU A 94 -4.53 5.79 3.52
CA LEU A 94 -4.79 5.06 4.77
C LEU A 94 -3.55 4.35 5.31
N LEU A 95 -2.75 3.72 4.43
CA LEU A 95 -1.47 3.11 4.81
C LEU A 95 -0.46 4.16 5.32
N ALA A 96 -0.44 5.35 4.73
CA ALA A 96 0.37 6.47 5.21
C ALA A 96 -0.05 6.98 6.60
N GLU A 97 -1.31 6.75 6.99
CA GLU A 97 -1.85 7.01 8.32
C GLU A 97 -1.74 5.78 9.27
N HIS A 98 -1.06 4.70 8.84
CA HIS A 98 -0.92 3.45 9.57
C HIS A 98 -2.26 2.74 9.85
N LYS A 99 -3.26 2.93 8.98
CA LYS A 99 -4.59 2.32 9.10
C LYS A 99 -4.71 1.12 8.17
N ASN A 100 -3.98 0.05 8.51
CA ASN A 100 -3.81 -1.10 7.61
C ASN A 100 -5.14 -1.84 7.39
N TYR A 101 -5.97 -1.99 8.42
CA TYR A 101 -7.25 -2.69 8.28
C TYR A 101 -8.24 -1.87 7.47
N SER A 102 -8.36 -0.57 7.76
CA SER A 102 -9.19 0.33 6.95
C SER A 102 -8.77 0.33 5.47
N ALA A 103 -7.45 0.32 5.20
CA ALA A 103 -6.93 0.26 3.84
C ALA A 103 -7.32 -1.06 3.14
N MET A 104 -7.20 -2.19 3.83
CA MET A 104 -7.59 -3.49 3.28
C MET A 104 -9.11 -3.62 3.09
N GLU A 105 -9.91 -3.02 3.97
CA GLU A 105 -11.38 -2.99 3.84
C GLU A 105 -11.81 -2.25 2.57
N VAL A 106 -11.31 -1.04 2.33
CA VAL A 106 -11.56 -0.26 1.11
C VAL A 106 -11.18 -1.04 -0.15
N LEU A 107 -10.01 -1.68 -0.14
CA LEU A 107 -9.54 -2.50 -1.24
C LEU A 107 -10.47 -3.70 -1.49
N TYR A 108 -10.86 -4.38 -0.41
CA TYR A 108 -11.68 -5.59 -0.49
C TYR A 108 -13.10 -5.29 -0.98
N GLU A 109 -13.75 -4.24 -0.46
CA GLU A 109 -15.06 -3.78 -0.92
C GLU A 109 -15.07 -3.47 -2.42
N TYR A 110 -14.03 -2.78 -2.90
CA TYR A 110 -13.91 -2.48 -4.32
C TYR A 110 -13.76 -3.73 -5.18
N LEU A 111 -12.91 -4.67 -4.76
CA LEU A 111 -12.63 -5.90 -5.50
C LEU A 111 -13.78 -6.90 -5.44
N GLU A 112 -14.58 -6.90 -4.38
CA GLU A 112 -15.84 -7.66 -4.32
C GLU A 112 -16.83 -7.19 -5.40
N ALA A 113 -16.95 -5.87 -5.58
CA ALA A 113 -17.78 -5.29 -6.63
C ALA A 113 -17.15 -5.41 -8.04
N ASN A 114 -15.83 -5.53 -8.13
CA ASN A 114 -15.06 -5.51 -9.39
C ASN A 114 -14.04 -6.67 -9.48
N PRO A 115 -14.45 -7.95 -9.35
CA PRO A 115 -13.52 -9.07 -9.17
C PRO A 115 -12.65 -9.37 -10.38
N ASN A 116 -12.99 -8.81 -11.56
CA ASN A 116 -12.20 -8.98 -12.79
C ASN A 116 -11.18 -7.85 -13.00
N ASN A 117 -11.03 -6.90 -12.07
CA ASN A 117 -10.02 -5.85 -12.17
C ASN A 117 -8.65 -6.37 -11.73
N THR A 118 -7.94 -7.03 -12.66
CA THR A 118 -6.64 -7.67 -12.40
C THR A 118 -5.57 -6.69 -11.95
N GLU A 119 -5.55 -5.46 -12.48
CA GLU A 119 -4.56 -4.44 -12.11
C GLU A 119 -4.66 -4.05 -10.63
N VAL A 120 -5.89 -3.78 -10.16
CA VAL A 120 -6.14 -3.47 -8.75
C VAL A 120 -5.93 -4.69 -7.87
N ALA A 121 -6.29 -5.89 -8.34
CA ALA A 121 -6.07 -7.13 -7.59
C ALA A 121 -4.58 -7.41 -7.36
N LEU A 122 -3.75 -7.32 -8.41
CA LEU A 122 -2.30 -7.52 -8.29
C LEU A 122 -1.67 -6.48 -7.37
N SER A 123 -1.96 -5.20 -7.59
CA SER A 123 -1.47 -4.11 -6.73
C SER A 123 -1.93 -4.25 -5.28
N GLY A 124 -3.17 -4.71 -5.08
CA GLY A 124 -3.75 -4.95 -3.77
C GLY A 124 -3.09 -6.09 -3.02
N ILE A 125 -2.79 -7.21 -3.71
CA ILE A 125 -2.06 -8.34 -3.13
C ILE A 125 -0.65 -7.91 -2.70
N GLU A 126 0.08 -7.21 -3.56
CA GLU A 126 1.41 -6.70 -3.23
C GLU A 126 1.38 -5.82 -1.97
N LYS A 127 0.48 -4.83 -1.92
CA LYS A 127 0.32 -3.97 -0.75
C LYS A 127 -0.04 -4.74 0.51
N ALA A 128 -0.94 -5.72 0.42
CA ALA A 128 -1.33 -6.55 1.55
C ALA A 128 -0.14 -7.38 2.08
N MET A 129 0.68 -7.95 1.19
CA MET A 129 1.89 -8.69 1.60
C MET A 129 2.96 -7.75 2.19
N GLU A 130 3.16 -6.55 1.62
CA GLU A 130 4.11 -5.55 2.12
C GLU A 130 3.85 -5.15 3.58
N ILE A 131 2.58 -5.09 3.98
CA ILE A 131 2.15 -4.76 5.35
C ILE A 131 1.91 -6.01 6.22
N GLY A 132 2.28 -7.21 5.74
CA GLY A 132 2.16 -8.47 6.46
C GLY A 132 0.74 -9.04 6.58
N GLN A 133 -0.23 -8.51 5.84
CA GLN A 133 -1.64 -8.95 5.82
C GLN A 133 -1.85 -10.07 4.78
N TYR A 134 -1.18 -11.21 5.00
CA TYR A 134 -1.16 -12.34 4.06
C TYR A 134 -2.55 -12.98 3.84
N ASP A 135 -3.44 -12.93 4.83
CA ASP A 135 -4.80 -13.46 4.68
C ASP A 135 -5.64 -12.65 3.69
N TYR A 136 -5.49 -11.32 3.69
CA TYR A 136 -6.10 -10.46 2.68
C TYR A 136 -5.50 -10.74 1.29
N ALA A 137 -4.18 -10.83 1.20
CA ALA A 137 -3.48 -11.16 -0.05
C ALA A 137 -3.96 -12.49 -0.64
N ALA A 138 -4.05 -13.55 0.19
CA ALA A 138 -4.51 -14.86 -0.22
C ALA A 138 -5.98 -14.85 -0.63
N SER A 139 -6.83 -14.10 0.09
CA SER A 139 -8.24 -13.95 -0.27
C SER A 139 -8.38 -13.32 -1.66
N ILE A 140 -7.74 -12.17 -1.89
CA ILE A 140 -7.76 -11.49 -3.20
C ILE A 140 -7.19 -12.38 -4.31
N TYR A 141 -6.08 -13.07 -4.05
CA TYR A 141 -5.50 -14.02 -5.00
C TYR A 141 -6.53 -15.08 -5.41
N ASN A 142 -7.18 -15.72 -4.44
CA ASN A 142 -8.14 -16.80 -4.71
C ASN A 142 -9.45 -16.32 -5.36
N THR A 143 -9.89 -15.09 -5.07
CA THR A 143 -11.17 -14.57 -5.56
C THR A 143 -11.07 -13.83 -6.89
N CYS A 144 -9.98 -13.09 -7.11
CA CYS A 144 -9.85 -12.17 -8.24
C CYS A 144 -8.91 -12.68 -9.34
N LEU A 145 -7.95 -13.56 -9.01
CA LEU A 145 -7.03 -14.12 -9.98
C LEU A 145 -7.50 -15.50 -10.45
N SER A 146 -8.25 -15.51 -11.56
CA SER A 146 -8.73 -16.74 -12.22
C SER A 146 -7.98 -16.98 -13.53
N PRO A 147 -7.66 -18.21 -13.92
CA PRO A 147 -6.87 -18.48 -15.12
C PRO A 147 -7.59 -18.02 -16.40
N LYS A 148 -7.26 -16.80 -16.87
CA LYS A 148 -7.80 -16.21 -18.11
C LYS A 148 -6.79 -15.25 -18.71
N GLY A 149 -6.53 -15.38 -20.01
CA GLY A 149 -6.10 -14.29 -20.91
C GLY A 149 -4.94 -13.38 -20.49
N TYR A 150 -4.17 -13.74 -19.46
CA TYR A 150 -3.10 -12.92 -18.91
C TYR A 150 -1.97 -12.75 -19.91
N THR A 151 -1.34 -11.59 -19.85
CA THR A 151 -0.06 -11.34 -20.51
C THR A 151 1.05 -12.17 -19.87
N ASP A 152 2.13 -12.41 -20.60
CA ASP A 152 3.29 -13.15 -20.09
C ASP A 152 3.91 -12.49 -18.84
N ASP A 153 3.78 -11.16 -18.71
CA ASP A 153 4.29 -10.43 -17.55
C ASP A 153 3.37 -10.55 -16.33
N GLU A 154 2.05 -10.50 -16.53
CA GLU A 154 1.08 -10.79 -15.45
C GLU A 154 1.22 -12.23 -14.95
N ILE A 155 1.44 -13.21 -15.82
CA ILE A 155 1.65 -14.60 -15.42
C ILE A 155 2.87 -14.74 -14.50
N LYS A 156 3.99 -14.06 -14.84
CA LYS A 156 5.19 -14.08 -14.00
C LYS A 156 4.93 -13.48 -12.62
N GLU A 157 4.18 -12.38 -12.56
CA GLU A 157 3.87 -11.74 -11.27
C GLU A 157 2.94 -12.62 -10.43
N ILE A 158 1.92 -13.23 -11.05
CA ILE A 158 1.03 -14.20 -10.40
C ILE A 158 1.83 -15.40 -9.86
N ASP A 159 2.75 -15.95 -10.66
CA ASP A 159 3.61 -17.07 -10.23
C ASP A 159 4.52 -16.69 -9.05
N LYS A 160 5.04 -15.46 -9.03
CA LYS A 160 5.83 -14.93 -7.92
C LYS A 160 5.00 -14.79 -6.65
N ILE A 161 3.83 -14.15 -6.75
CA ILE A 161 2.86 -14.03 -5.65
C ILE A 161 2.49 -15.40 -5.11
N TYR A 162 2.17 -16.36 -5.97
CA TYR A 162 1.84 -17.73 -5.57
C TYR A 162 2.99 -18.38 -4.81
N ALA A 163 4.23 -18.24 -5.30
CA ALA A 163 5.40 -18.79 -4.63
C ALA A 163 5.63 -18.16 -3.24
N GLU A 164 5.40 -16.86 -3.08
CA GLU A 164 5.50 -16.15 -1.80
C GLU A 164 4.41 -16.59 -0.81
N LEU A 165 3.14 -16.60 -1.23
CA LEU A 165 2.03 -17.11 -0.41
C LEU A 165 2.26 -18.56 0.01
N ASN A 166 2.71 -19.40 -0.92
CA ASN A 166 2.96 -20.82 -0.63
C ASN A 166 4.14 -21.02 0.34
N ARG A 167 5.19 -20.20 0.30
CA ARG A 167 6.26 -20.23 1.32
C ARG A 167 5.75 -19.77 2.68
N TYR A 168 4.96 -18.70 2.72
CA TYR A 168 4.36 -18.19 3.95
C TYR A 168 3.48 -19.24 4.64
N TYR A 169 2.44 -19.74 3.96
CA TYR A 169 1.54 -20.73 4.53
C TYR A 169 2.19 -22.09 4.72
N GLY A 170 3.05 -22.51 3.78
CA GLY A 170 3.81 -23.75 3.93
C GLY A 170 4.75 -23.75 5.14
N THR A 171 5.22 -22.59 5.59
CA THR A 171 5.96 -22.46 6.84
C THR A 171 5.04 -22.67 8.05
N PHE A 172 3.88 -22.00 8.07
CA PHE A 172 2.89 -22.20 9.14
C PHE A 172 2.39 -23.64 9.22
N ASP A 173 2.16 -24.31 8.09
CA ASP A 173 1.73 -25.72 8.06
C ASP A 173 2.77 -26.63 8.72
N LYS A 174 4.06 -26.51 8.33
CA LYS A 174 5.14 -27.30 8.94
C LYS A 174 5.31 -27.03 10.43
N VAL A 175 5.15 -25.77 10.86
CA VAL A 175 5.16 -25.41 12.28
C VAL A 175 3.94 -26.01 12.99
N GLY A 176 2.76 -25.89 12.40
CA GLY A 176 1.50 -26.44 12.90
C GLY A 176 1.53 -27.96 13.06
N GLU A 177 2.13 -28.69 12.12
CA GLU A 177 2.37 -30.12 12.23
C GLU A 177 3.26 -30.47 13.43
N ALA A 178 4.34 -29.70 13.65
CA ALA A 178 5.21 -29.89 14.80
C ALA A 178 4.52 -29.58 16.14
N LEU A 179 3.68 -28.54 16.18
CA LEU A 179 2.87 -28.17 17.34
C LEU A 179 1.76 -29.18 17.61
N SER A 180 1.10 -29.70 16.58
CA SER A 180 0.04 -30.71 16.70
C SER A 180 0.57 -32.02 17.28
N GLU A 181 1.75 -32.47 16.85
CA GLU A 181 2.44 -33.62 17.46
C GLU A 181 2.64 -33.39 18.95
N TYR A 182 3.15 -32.21 19.34
CA TYR A 182 3.32 -31.83 20.75
C TYR A 182 2.00 -31.88 21.53
N VAL A 183 0.94 -31.22 21.04
CA VAL A 183 -0.37 -31.19 21.71
C VAL A 183 -0.95 -32.61 21.85
N SER A 184 -0.76 -33.47 20.86
CA SER A 184 -1.23 -34.86 20.91
C SER A 184 -0.46 -35.74 21.91
N GLU A 185 0.81 -35.41 22.17
CA GLU A 185 1.67 -36.11 23.12
C GLU A 185 1.49 -35.60 24.56
N VAL A 186 0.98 -34.37 24.75
CA VAL A 186 0.71 -33.80 26.07
C VAL A 186 -0.56 -34.40 26.67
N GLY A 187 -0.38 -35.26 27.65
CA GLY A 187 -1.46 -35.79 28.49
C GLY A 187 -1.77 -34.92 29.71
N THR A 188 -3.01 -34.96 30.18
CA THR A 188 -3.47 -34.21 31.37
C THR A 188 -2.74 -34.61 32.65
N ASP A 189 -2.29 -35.86 32.75
CA ASP A 189 -1.65 -36.43 33.94
C ASP A 189 -0.11 -36.43 33.85
N MET A 190 0.47 -35.75 32.86
CA MET A 190 1.92 -35.67 32.69
C MET A 190 2.56 -34.78 33.76
N SER A 191 3.73 -35.20 34.26
CA SER A 191 4.54 -34.34 35.13
C SER A 191 5.05 -33.11 34.39
N ASP A 192 5.33 -32.03 35.12
CA ASP A 192 5.84 -30.79 34.53
C ASP A 192 7.20 -30.99 33.85
N GLU A 193 8.06 -31.87 34.38
CA GLU A 193 9.33 -32.23 33.73
C GLU A 193 9.11 -32.93 32.39
N SER A 194 8.05 -33.74 32.28
CA SER A 194 7.72 -34.44 31.04
C SER A 194 7.13 -33.48 30.00
N LYS A 195 6.27 -32.54 30.43
CA LYS A 195 5.74 -31.46 29.56
C LYS A 195 6.88 -30.56 29.06
N GLU A 196 7.81 -30.19 29.95
CA GLU A 196 9.02 -29.44 29.63
C GLU A 196 9.89 -30.15 28.58
N ALA A 197 10.11 -31.46 28.76
CA ALA A 197 10.89 -32.27 27.81
C ALA A 197 10.22 -32.35 26.43
N LEU A 198 8.89 -32.53 26.40
CA LEU A 198 8.11 -32.50 25.16
C LEU A 198 8.16 -31.13 24.48
N ARG A 199 8.02 -30.03 25.24
CA ARG A 199 8.12 -28.67 24.69
C ARG A 199 9.49 -28.44 24.08
N LYS A 200 10.57 -28.88 24.75
CA LYS A 200 11.95 -28.83 24.21
C LYS A 200 12.12 -29.66 22.93
N LYS A 201 11.50 -30.83 22.83
CA LYS A 201 11.47 -31.64 21.60
C LYS A 201 10.80 -30.86 20.46
N CYS A 202 9.62 -30.29 20.70
CA CYS A 202 8.89 -29.48 19.72
C CYS A 202 9.68 -28.23 19.31
N TYR A 203 10.20 -27.49 20.29
CA TYR A 203 11.09 -26.34 20.10
C TYR A 203 12.25 -26.66 19.15
N ASN A 204 12.97 -27.77 19.38
CA ASN A 204 14.10 -28.15 18.53
C ASN A 204 13.65 -28.53 17.11
N LYS A 205 12.49 -29.19 16.97
CA LYS A 205 11.91 -29.55 15.66
C LYS A 205 11.56 -28.30 14.86
N VAL A 206 10.85 -27.35 15.47
CA VAL A 206 10.46 -26.09 14.82
C VAL A 206 11.70 -25.25 14.48
N LEU A 207 12.67 -25.14 15.39
CA LEU A 207 13.88 -24.35 15.15
C LEU A 207 14.79 -24.96 14.06
N ALA A 208 14.69 -26.27 13.79
CA ALA A 208 15.39 -26.90 12.67
C ALA A 208 14.85 -26.45 11.30
N LEU A 209 13.59 -26.03 11.21
CA LEU A 209 12.98 -25.53 9.96
C LEU A 209 13.64 -24.26 9.43
N LYS A 210 14.41 -23.53 10.25
CA LYS A 210 15.10 -22.29 9.81
C LYS A 210 16.15 -22.53 8.72
N ASP A 211 16.59 -23.78 8.59
CA ASP A 211 17.60 -24.21 7.62
C ASP A 211 16.95 -24.79 6.34
N ASP A 212 15.62 -24.87 6.29
CA ASP A 212 14.85 -25.26 5.10
C ASP A 212 14.64 -24.04 4.19
N GLU A 213 15.12 -24.12 2.94
CA GLU A 213 15.01 -23.04 1.95
C GLU A 213 13.54 -22.74 1.56
N GLY A 214 12.62 -23.67 1.80
CA GLY A 214 11.19 -23.49 1.58
C GLY A 214 10.47 -22.81 2.75
N CYS A 215 11.18 -22.40 3.81
CA CYS A 215 10.59 -21.81 5.00
C CYS A 215 11.06 -20.38 5.28
N GLU A 216 10.13 -19.57 5.80
CA GLU A 216 10.37 -18.18 6.16
C GLU A 216 10.88 -18.08 7.62
N LYS A 217 12.11 -17.58 7.79
CA LYS A 217 12.79 -17.55 9.10
C LYS A 217 12.09 -16.65 10.12
N ASN A 218 11.51 -15.54 9.70
CA ASN A 218 10.75 -14.64 10.56
C ASN A 218 9.57 -15.37 11.22
N ILE A 219 8.81 -16.17 10.46
CA ILE A 219 7.67 -16.94 10.97
C ILE A 219 8.16 -17.97 11.99
N ILE A 220 9.26 -18.68 11.70
CA ILE A 220 9.82 -19.67 12.62
C ILE A 220 10.22 -19.01 13.94
N TYR A 221 10.95 -17.90 13.90
CA TYR A 221 11.34 -17.18 15.12
C TYR A 221 10.15 -16.60 15.88
N TYR A 222 9.14 -16.10 15.16
CA TYR A 222 7.90 -15.62 15.74
C TYR A 222 7.18 -16.75 16.49
N CYS A 223 6.99 -17.91 15.86
CA CYS A 223 6.33 -19.06 16.48
C CYS A 223 7.12 -19.60 17.68
N VAL A 224 8.45 -19.70 17.56
CA VAL A 224 9.30 -20.13 18.68
C VAL A 224 9.18 -19.17 19.85
N GLY A 225 9.36 -17.87 19.62
CA GLY A 225 9.29 -16.85 20.66
C GLY A 225 7.91 -16.71 21.29
N THR A 226 6.85 -17.02 20.55
CA THR A 226 5.48 -16.91 21.05
C THR A 226 5.02 -18.14 21.82
N TYR A 227 5.32 -19.35 21.34
CA TYR A 227 4.64 -20.57 21.80
C TYR A 227 5.55 -21.61 22.45
N LEU A 228 6.87 -21.54 22.23
CA LEU A 228 7.77 -22.67 22.53
C LEU A 228 8.89 -22.35 23.52
N THR A 229 9.07 -21.08 23.87
CA THR A 229 10.03 -20.66 24.89
C THR A 229 9.47 -20.91 26.29
N GLY A 230 10.33 -21.35 27.21
CA GLY A 230 9.94 -21.62 28.60
C GLY A 230 10.05 -20.43 29.54
N ASN A 231 10.47 -19.26 29.04
CA ASN A 231 10.63 -18.03 29.84
C ASN A 231 10.60 -16.80 28.92
N LEU A 232 10.40 -15.63 29.54
CA LEU A 232 10.26 -14.35 28.85
C LEU A 232 11.56 -13.85 28.18
N ASP A 233 12.75 -14.23 28.65
CA ASP A 233 14.03 -13.82 28.06
C ASP A 233 14.28 -14.50 26.71
N GLU A 234 14.03 -15.81 26.63
CA GLU A 234 14.12 -16.53 25.36
C GLU A 234 13.04 -16.09 24.39
N SER A 235 11.82 -15.86 24.88
CA SER A 235 10.71 -15.33 24.10
C SER A 235 11.10 -14.01 23.42
N GLU A 236 11.57 -13.05 24.21
CA GLU A 236 12.03 -11.74 23.73
C GLU A 236 13.17 -11.87 22.71
N ARG A 237 14.16 -12.75 22.96
CA ARG A 237 15.27 -12.97 22.03
C ARG A 237 14.76 -13.39 20.65
N TYR A 238 13.86 -14.36 20.58
CA TYR A 238 13.34 -14.87 19.32
C TYR A 238 12.39 -13.90 18.64
N LEU A 239 11.54 -13.20 19.39
CA LEU A 239 10.67 -12.15 18.85
C LEU A 239 11.49 -11.00 18.27
N LYS A 240 12.59 -10.58 18.92
CA LYS A 240 13.53 -9.59 18.36
C LYS A 240 14.22 -10.10 17.09
N MET A 241 14.57 -11.39 17.02
CA MET A 241 15.08 -11.98 15.79
C MET A 241 14.03 -11.93 14.68
N ALA A 242 12.79 -12.34 14.95
CA ALA A 242 11.69 -12.28 13.99
C ALA A 242 11.46 -10.84 13.48
N TYR A 243 11.42 -9.87 14.39
CA TYR A 243 11.28 -8.45 14.07
C TYR A 243 12.41 -7.94 13.17
N ASN A 244 13.65 -8.38 13.37
CA ASN A 244 14.78 -7.96 12.54
C ASN A 244 14.73 -8.53 11.11
N TYR A 245 14.06 -9.67 10.90
CA TYR A 245 13.85 -10.24 9.56
C TYR A 245 12.68 -9.60 8.83
N ALA A 246 11.60 -9.25 9.54
CA ALA A 246 10.41 -8.63 8.99
C ALA A 246 9.90 -7.53 9.95
N PRO A 247 10.46 -6.31 9.88
CA PRO A 247 10.19 -5.24 10.86
C PRO A 247 8.78 -4.61 10.74
N LEU A 248 7.98 -5.03 9.77
CA LEU A 248 6.67 -4.46 9.42
C LEU A 248 5.48 -5.25 9.97
N THR A 249 5.66 -6.01 11.06
CA THR A 249 4.53 -6.65 11.74
C THR A 249 4.29 -6.02 13.10
N ASP A 250 3.18 -5.30 13.21
CA ASP A 250 2.66 -4.75 14.46
C ASP A 250 2.43 -5.86 15.50
N GLU A 251 2.08 -7.06 15.04
CA GLU A 251 1.91 -8.24 15.88
C GLU A 251 3.15 -8.57 16.74
N ILE A 252 4.35 -8.56 16.14
CA ILE A 252 5.60 -8.83 16.88
C ILE A 252 5.87 -7.72 17.90
N ALA A 253 5.60 -6.47 17.54
CA ALA A 253 5.74 -5.34 18.46
C ALA A 253 4.77 -5.44 19.65
N GLY A 254 3.51 -5.83 19.41
CA GLY A 254 2.53 -6.08 20.46
C GLY A 254 2.99 -7.17 21.44
N ARG A 255 3.52 -8.29 20.92
CA ARG A 255 4.06 -9.37 21.78
C ARG A 255 5.30 -8.94 22.57
N LEU A 256 6.19 -8.16 21.97
CA LEU A 256 7.33 -7.60 22.69
C LEU A 256 6.90 -6.63 23.79
N ALA A 257 5.89 -5.78 23.53
CA ALA A 257 5.32 -4.92 24.55
C ALA A 257 4.72 -5.73 25.72
N VAL A 258 4.01 -6.82 25.42
CA VAL A 258 3.48 -7.75 26.44
C VAL A 258 4.60 -8.36 27.28
N ASN A 259 5.70 -8.80 26.66
CA ASN A 259 6.85 -9.37 27.38
C ASN A 259 7.52 -8.36 28.31
N GLU A 260 7.82 -7.16 27.82
CA GLU A 260 8.46 -6.11 28.64
C GLU A 260 7.56 -5.71 29.82
N ARG A 261 6.25 -5.61 29.59
CA ARG A 261 5.27 -5.35 30.65
C ARG A 261 5.25 -6.45 31.71
N ARG A 262 5.27 -7.74 31.32
CA ARG A 262 5.37 -8.87 32.27
C ARG A 262 6.68 -8.85 33.07
N LYS A 263 7.75 -8.27 32.53
CA LYS A 263 9.01 -8.07 33.27
C LYS A 263 8.99 -6.85 34.20
N GLY A 264 7.90 -6.08 34.21
CA GLY A 264 7.79 -4.81 34.92
C GLY A 264 8.50 -3.64 34.22
N PHE A 265 9.00 -3.82 33.00
CA PHE A 265 9.70 -2.79 32.23
C PHE A 265 8.72 -1.92 31.42
N MET A 266 7.85 -1.18 32.12
CA MET A 266 6.75 -0.41 31.50
C MET A 266 7.21 0.59 30.44
N SER A 267 8.34 1.28 30.64
CA SER A 267 8.88 2.21 29.63
C SER A 267 9.26 1.50 28.34
N ALA A 268 9.91 0.32 28.43
CA ALA A 268 10.26 -0.47 27.26
C ALA A 268 9.00 -1.05 26.58
N ALA A 269 7.98 -1.41 27.36
CA ALA A 269 6.69 -1.85 26.83
C ALA A 269 6.03 -0.76 25.97
N TRP A 270 6.00 0.49 26.46
CA TRP A 270 5.51 1.65 25.70
C TRP A 270 6.32 1.92 24.43
N GLU A 271 7.65 1.77 24.46
CA GLU A 271 8.46 1.91 23.25
C GLU A 271 8.07 0.90 22.15
N TRP A 272 7.67 -0.31 22.52
CA TRP A 272 7.18 -1.31 21.57
C TRP A 272 5.77 -1.00 21.07
N VAL A 273 4.88 -0.50 21.92
CA VAL A 273 3.57 0.02 21.49
C VAL A 273 3.75 1.12 20.44
N ASP A 274 4.61 2.10 20.71
CA ASP A 274 4.90 3.21 19.78
C ASP A 274 5.46 2.73 18.44
N LYS A 275 6.29 1.68 18.46
CA LYS A 275 6.81 1.06 17.22
C LYS A 275 5.70 0.34 16.46
N GLY A 276 4.84 -0.39 17.17
CA GLY A 276 3.71 -1.10 16.60
C GLY A 276 2.68 -0.16 15.97
N GLU A 277 2.32 0.93 16.64
CA GLU A 277 1.35 1.92 16.14
C GLU A 277 1.87 2.67 14.89
N LYS A 278 3.19 2.82 14.74
CA LYS A 278 3.83 3.36 13.52
C LYS A 278 3.87 2.37 12.36
N VAL A 279 3.55 1.11 12.60
CA VAL A 279 3.37 0.10 11.55
C VAL A 279 1.89 -0.04 11.24
N ASN A 280 1.08 -0.21 12.27
CA ASN A 280 -0.36 -0.33 12.19
C ASN A 280 -1.00 0.22 13.48
N ALA A 281 -1.59 1.41 13.39
CA ALA A 281 -2.32 2.04 14.48
C ALA A 281 -3.64 1.29 14.80
N GLU A 282 -4.09 0.40 13.91
CA GLU A 282 -5.30 -0.43 14.08
C GLU A 282 -4.98 -1.86 14.55
N GLY A 283 -3.70 -2.18 14.77
CA GLY A 283 -3.22 -3.50 15.14
C GLY A 283 -3.86 -4.06 16.42
N ILE A 284 -4.50 -5.23 16.33
CA ILE A 284 -5.21 -5.86 17.45
C ILE A 284 -4.25 -6.12 18.62
N GLU A 285 -3.12 -6.75 18.35
CA GLU A 285 -2.12 -7.10 19.38
C GLU A 285 -1.49 -5.86 20.03
N VAL A 286 -1.22 -4.80 19.25
CA VAL A 286 -0.64 -3.56 19.76
C VAL A 286 -1.64 -2.79 20.61
N ARG A 287 -2.90 -2.66 20.16
CA ARG A 287 -3.96 -1.98 20.92
C ARG A 287 -4.28 -2.73 22.21
N ARG A 288 -4.32 -4.06 22.16
CA ARG A 288 -4.47 -4.88 23.38
C ARG A 288 -3.27 -4.67 24.31
N ALA A 289 -2.04 -4.75 23.82
CA ALA A 289 -0.86 -4.50 24.62
C ALA A 289 -0.91 -3.12 25.30
N LYS A 290 -1.24 -2.07 24.55
CA LYS A 290 -1.47 -0.72 25.08
C LYS A 290 -2.50 -0.70 26.21
N ALA A 291 -3.66 -1.31 26.00
CA ALA A 291 -4.69 -1.40 27.04
C ALA A 291 -4.20 -2.14 28.29
N THR A 292 -3.48 -3.26 28.16
CA THR A 292 -2.95 -3.99 29.33
C THR A 292 -1.90 -3.20 30.09
N ILE A 293 -1.10 -2.37 29.43
CA ILE A 293 -0.15 -1.46 30.09
C ILE A 293 -0.92 -0.36 30.83
N LEU A 294 -1.92 0.26 30.20
CA LEU A 294 -2.77 1.27 30.83
C LEU A 294 -3.49 0.71 32.08
N LEU A 295 -4.00 -0.53 32.00
CA LEU A 295 -4.63 -1.23 33.13
C LEU A 295 -3.62 -1.46 34.26
N ALA A 296 -2.41 -1.93 33.96
CA ALA A 296 -1.36 -2.13 34.96
C ALA A 296 -0.91 -0.81 35.61
N GLU A 297 -0.92 0.30 34.87
CA GLU A 297 -0.60 1.64 35.38
C GLU A 297 -1.77 2.32 36.13
N GLY A 298 -2.94 1.69 36.20
CA GLY A 298 -4.12 2.23 36.87
C GLY A 298 -4.91 3.28 36.05
N LYS A 299 -4.63 3.42 34.75
CA LYS A 299 -5.30 4.35 33.83
C LYS A 299 -6.52 3.67 33.19
N TYR A 300 -7.51 3.33 34.01
CA TYR A 300 -8.59 2.42 33.63
C TYR A 300 -9.52 2.98 32.55
N GLU A 301 -9.83 4.27 32.59
CA GLU A 301 -10.71 4.94 31.63
C GLU A 301 -10.07 5.02 30.24
N GLU A 302 -8.76 5.29 30.17
CA GLU A 302 -8.00 5.27 28.91
C GLU A 302 -7.95 3.85 28.32
N ALA A 303 -7.71 2.84 29.17
CA ALA A 303 -7.72 1.44 28.75
C ALA A 303 -9.10 1.03 28.22
N LEU A 304 -10.18 1.43 28.90
CA LEU A 304 -11.54 1.14 28.47
C LEU A 304 -11.81 1.76 27.10
N SER A 305 -11.41 3.01 26.85
CA SER A 305 -11.60 3.66 25.55
C SER A 305 -10.92 2.87 24.42
N VAL A 306 -9.68 2.42 24.64
CA VAL A 306 -8.96 1.60 23.65
C VAL A 306 -9.67 0.27 23.40
N MET A 307 -10.14 -0.38 24.47
CA MET A 307 -10.80 -1.68 24.36
C MET A 307 -12.23 -1.61 23.81
N GLU A 308 -12.97 -0.52 24.03
CA GLU A 308 -14.30 -0.33 23.41
C GLU A 308 -14.18 -0.26 21.89
N GLU A 309 -13.19 0.49 21.37
CA GLU A 309 -12.90 0.54 19.93
C GLU A 309 -12.44 -0.83 19.40
N LEU A 310 -11.52 -1.49 20.12
CA LEU A 310 -10.98 -2.78 19.67
C LEU A 310 -12.04 -3.89 19.69
N TYR A 311 -12.88 -3.96 20.74
CA TYR A 311 -13.94 -4.96 20.85
C TYR A 311 -15.04 -4.78 19.79
N ALA A 312 -15.37 -3.53 19.44
CA ALA A 312 -16.34 -3.26 18.39
C ALA A 312 -15.86 -3.75 17.01
N PHE A 313 -14.55 -3.73 16.78
CA PHE A 313 -13.94 -4.17 15.52
C PHE A 313 -13.62 -5.67 15.49
N SER A 314 -13.03 -6.22 16.55
CA SER A 314 -12.55 -7.61 16.59
C SER A 314 -12.80 -8.25 17.96
N PRO A 315 -14.05 -8.60 18.28
CA PRO A 315 -14.41 -9.17 19.58
C PRO A 315 -13.77 -10.55 19.80
N ASP A 316 -13.46 -11.29 18.73
CA ASP A 316 -12.88 -12.64 18.79
C ASP A 316 -11.35 -12.63 18.67
N GLY A 317 -10.73 -11.44 18.63
CA GLY A 317 -9.29 -11.31 18.70
C GLY A 317 -8.73 -11.94 19.98
N SER A 318 -7.52 -12.51 19.88
CA SER A 318 -6.86 -13.17 21.00
C SER A 318 -6.89 -12.28 22.25
N TYR A 319 -7.39 -12.81 23.38
CA TYR A 319 -7.51 -12.13 24.67
C TYR A 319 -8.24 -10.76 24.67
N VAL A 320 -8.96 -10.39 23.59
CA VAL A 320 -9.69 -9.11 23.52
C VAL A 320 -10.85 -9.11 24.51
N ARG A 321 -11.60 -10.22 24.60
CA ARG A 321 -12.71 -10.39 25.55
C ARG A 321 -12.24 -10.24 27.00
N ASP A 322 -11.15 -10.90 27.40
CA ASP A 322 -10.58 -10.83 28.76
C ASP A 322 -10.20 -9.41 29.11
N THR A 323 -9.39 -8.78 28.24
CA THR A 323 -8.86 -7.44 28.47
C THR A 323 -9.99 -6.41 28.55
N TYR A 324 -11.00 -6.53 27.70
CA TYR A 324 -12.16 -5.64 27.71
C TYR A 324 -13.01 -5.84 28.97
N CYS A 325 -13.28 -7.09 29.36
CA CYS A 325 -13.97 -7.39 30.62
C CYS A 325 -13.23 -6.83 31.84
N ILE A 326 -11.90 -6.91 31.88
CA ILE A 326 -11.10 -6.33 32.98
C ILE A 326 -11.18 -4.81 32.97
N ALA A 327 -11.14 -4.16 31.80
CA ALA A 327 -11.32 -2.70 31.71
C ALA A 327 -12.72 -2.26 32.17
N LEU A 328 -13.76 -3.00 31.79
CA LEU A 328 -15.13 -2.75 32.27
C LEU A 328 -15.25 -2.96 33.78
N TYR A 329 -14.61 -4.01 34.32
CA TYR A 329 -14.55 -4.26 35.76
C TYR A 329 -13.88 -3.10 36.51
N ALA A 330 -12.69 -2.70 36.05
CA ALA A 330 -11.88 -1.64 36.67
C ALA A 330 -12.59 -0.28 36.71
N THR A 331 -13.45 -0.01 35.74
CA THR A 331 -14.24 1.23 35.62
C THR A 331 -15.66 1.11 36.17
N GLY A 332 -16.03 -0.03 36.76
CA GLY A 332 -17.34 -0.24 37.40
C GLY A 332 -18.51 -0.52 36.45
N HIS A 333 -18.25 -0.78 35.16
CA HIS A 333 -19.26 -1.12 34.15
C HIS A 333 -19.66 -2.61 34.21
N ILE A 334 -20.06 -3.07 35.41
CA ILE A 334 -20.28 -4.50 35.71
C ILE A 334 -21.38 -5.12 34.85
N ASP A 335 -22.43 -4.37 34.51
CA ASP A 335 -23.52 -4.91 33.69
C ASP A 335 -23.08 -5.16 32.24
N LYS A 336 -22.31 -4.23 31.64
CA LYS A 336 -21.68 -4.44 30.33
C LYS A 336 -20.73 -5.64 30.35
N MET A 337 -19.90 -5.77 31.39
CA MET A 337 -18.99 -6.90 31.54
C MET A 337 -19.75 -8.23 31.56
N LYS A 338 -20.86 -8.31 32.30
CA LYS A 338 -21.71 -9.52 32.33
C LYS A 338 -22.32 -9.84 30.96
N THR A 339 -22.69 -8.83 30.18
CA THR A 339 -23.13 -9.02 28.79
C THR A 339 -22.04 -9.66 27.94
N VAL A 340 -20.82 -9.10 27.96
CA VAL A 340 -19.67 -9.66 27.22
C VAL A 340 -19.36 -11.09 27.66
N MET A 341 -19.40 -11.36 28.98
CA MET A 341 -19.20 -12.72 29.49
C MET A 341 -20.32 -13.69 29.10
N SER A 342 -21.55 -13.21 28.89
CA SER A 342 -22.65 -14.02 28.39
C SER A 342 -22.47 -14.33 26.91
N GLU A 343 -22.11 -13.33 26.10
CA GLU A 343 -21.79 -13.51 24.68
C GLU A 343 -20.66 -14.52 24.48
N ALA A 344 -19.60 -14.43 25.30
CA ALA A 344 -18.50 -15.37 25.27
C ALA A 344 -18.95 -16.83 25.53
N LYS A 345 -19.90 -17.04 26.44
CA LYS A 345 -20.45 -18.38 26.69
C LYS A 345 -21.26 -18.93 25.53
N GLU A 346 -21.89 -18.06 24.74
CA GLU A 346 -22.63 -18.50 23.53
C GLU A 346 -21.69 -19.00 22.44
N THR A 347 -20.41 -18.62 22.48
CA THR A 347 -19.36 -19.06 21.57
C THR A 347 -18.45 -20.14 22.18
N ASP A 348 -18.87 -20.80 23.26
CA ASP A 348 -18.08 -21.77 24.03
C ASP A 348 -16.69 -21.24 24.48
N TYR A 349 -16.55 -19.91 24.61
CA TYR A 349 -15.34 -19.29 25.11
C TYR A 349 -15.29 -19.38 26.65
N GLU A 350 -14.17 -19.86 27.18
CA GLU A 350 -13.94 -20.01 28.62
C GLU A 350 -12.84 -19.04 29.08
N PHE A 351 -13.17 -18.22 30.08
CA PHE A 351 -12.19 -17.36 30.75
C PHE A 351 -11.34 -18.18 31.71
N ASP A 352 -10.06 -17.85 31.83
CA ASP A 352 -9.15 -18.58 32.72
C ASP A 352 -9.42 -18.32 34.22
N GLU A 353 -8.78 -19.13 35.08
CA GLU A 353 -8.95 -19.02 36.53
C GLU A 353 -8.44 -17.67 37.08
N GLU A 354 -7.38 -17.12 36.49
CA GLU A 354 -6.76 -15.86 36.94
C GLU A 354 -7.66 -14.67 36.66
N PHE A 355 -8.29 -14.62 35.49
CA PHE A 355 -9.34 -13.68 35.15
C PHE A 355 -10.44 -13.68 36.22
N HIS A 356 -10.90 -14.87 36.64
CA HIS A 356 -11.89 -14.99 37.70
C HIS A 356 -11.38 -14.51 39.07
N LYS A 357 -10.08 -14.66 39.38
CA LYS A 357 -9.47 -14.08 40.59
C LYS A 357 -9.48 -12.55 40.54
N VAL A 358 -9.21 -11.95 39.37
CA VAL A 358 -9.25 -10.48 39.20
C VAL A 358 -10.66 -9.94 39.46
N ILE A 359 -11.67 -10.43 38.75
CA ILE A 359 -13.03 -9.88 38.85
C ILE A 359 -13.72 -10.20 40.19
N SER A 360 -13.16 -11.15 40.97
CA SER A 360 -13.60 -11.45 42.34
C SER A 360 -12.74 -10.76 43.42
N ASN A 361 -11.85 -9.85 43.03
CA ASN A 361 -10.97 -9.07 43.91
C ASN A 361 -10.04 -9.95 44.77
N ARG A 362 -9.64 -11.11 44.25
CA ARG A 362 -8.66 -12.04 44.86
C ARG A 362 -7.25 -11.91 44.29
N MET A 363 -7.11 -11.16 43.20
CA MET A 363 -5.85 -10.82 42.52
C MET A 363 -5.96 -9.37 42.07
N SER A 364 -4.89 -8.58 42.19
CA SER A 364 -4.92 -7.22 41.68
C SER A 364 -4.76 -7.21 40.14
N ILE A 365 -5.24 -6.15 39.49
CA ILE A 365 -5.04 -5.98 38.03
C ILE A 365 -3.54 -5.91 37.70
N TYR A 366 -2.74 -5.30 38.57
CA TYR A 366 -1.29 -5.25 38.41
C TYR A 366 -0.69 -6.65 38.44
N ASP A 367 -1.05 -7.48 39.42
CA ASP A 367 -0.51 -8.84 39.55
C ASP A 367 -0.90 -9.70 38.35
N TYR A 368 -2.16 -9.64 37.91
CA TYR A 368 -2.62 -10.36 36.72
C TYR A 368 -1.80 -10.04 35.47
N TYR A 369 -1.42 -8.78 35.31
CA TYR A 369 -0.73 -8.31 34.13
C TYR A 369 0.80 -8.39 34.24
N VAL A 370 1.38 -8.21 35.43
CA VAL A 370 2.83 -8.09 35.60
C VAL A 370 3.41 -9.30 36.32
N GLU A 371 2.73 -9.83 37.33
CA GLU A 371 3.27 -10.87 38.22
C GLU A 371 2.64 -12.26 38.01
N GLY A 372 1.74 -12.41 37.03
CA GLY A 372 1.04 -13.68 36.75
C GLY A 372 2.01 -14.84 36.48
N ASP A 373 1.74 -15.97 37.15
CA ASP A 373 2.61 -17.15 37.19
C ASP A 373 2.93 -17.66 35.76
N GLU A 374 4.16 -18.13 35.55
CA GLU A 374 4.67 -18.65 34.26
C GLU A 374 4.01 -19.96 33.79
#